data_AF-A0A0M2XVK6-F1
#
_entry.id   AF-A0A0M2XVK6-F1
#
_cell.length_a   1.000
_cell.length_b   1.000
_cell.length_c   1.000
_cell.angle_alpha   90.00
_cell.angle_beta   90.00
_cell.angle_gamma   90.00
#
_symmetry.space_group_name_H-M   'P 1'
#
loop_
_entity.id
_entity.type
_entity.pdbx_description
1 polymer ?
#
loop_
_entity_poly.entity_id
_entity_poly.type
_entity_poly.pdbx_seq_one_letter_code
_entity_poly.pdbx_strand_id
1 'polypeptide(L)'
;MLLQSFSTVWLWTVFELNRDYIARYECINRFNDNALACRGQCILMKKMREHEEKEQKNLELRIIDVVFINNTQDFTFKNTALYEDTVERLLPVYKEDYSYNPIFTIFHPPLV
;
A
#
# COMPACT_ATOMS: atom_id res chain seq x y z
N MET A 1 -5.37 -1.13 -9.07
CA MET A 1 -5.31 0.08 -8.22
C MET A 1 -3.88 0.55 -7.90
N LEU A 2 -2.84 -0.30 -7.95
CA LEU A 2 -1.46 0.11 -7.64
C LEU A 2 -0.81 1.07 -8.66
N LEU A 3 -1.22 1.03 -9.93
CA LEU A 3 -0.61 1.86 -10.99
C LEU A 3 -0.91 3.37 -10.84
N GLN A 4 -2.06 3.72 -10.25
CA GLN A 4 -2.47 5.10 -10.00
C GLN A 4 -1.60 5.78 -8.93
N SER A 5 -1.01 5.00 -8.02
CA SER A 5 -0.16 5.53 -6.95
C SER A 5 1.21 5.99 -7.45
N PHE A 6 1.69 5.48 -8.60
CA PHE A 6 3.01 5.81 -9.11
C PHE A 6 3.06 7.10 -9.94
N SER A 7 1.93 7.55 -10.51
CA SER A 7 1.92 8.74 -11.37
C SER A 7 2.15 10.04 -10.60
N THR A 8 1.63 10.15 -9.37
CA THR A 8 1.88 11.29 -8.48
C THR A 8 3.33 11.32 -7.97
N VAL A 9 3.90 10.16 -7.63
CA VAL A 9 5.32 10.02 -7.25
C VAL A 9 6.23 10.44 -8.40
N TRP A 10 5.92 10.02 -9.62
CA TRP A 10 6.65 10.45 -10.81
C TRP A 10 6.55 11.96 -11.04
N LEU A 11 5.35 12.53 -10.91
CA LEU A 11 5.11 13.96 -11.09
C LEU A 11 5.90 14.79 -10.07
N TRP A 12 5.94 14.35 -8.81
CA TRP A 12 6.73 14.98 -7.76
C TRP A 12 8.24 14.88 -8.04
N THR A 13 8.69 13.71 -8.51
CA THR A 13 10.11 13.48 -8.86
C THR A 13 10.56 14.40 -9.99
N VAL A 14 9.79 14.49 -11.06
CA VAL A 14 10.07 15.39 -12.20
C VAL A 14 10.07 16.85 -11.75
N PHE A 15 9.16 17.23 -10.85
CA PHE A 15 9.14 18.57 -10.26
C PHE A 15 10.43 18.86 -9.49
N GLU A 16 10.87 17.96 -8.61
CA GLU A 16 12.06 18.21 -7.78
C GLU A 16 13.33 18.30 -8.64
N LEU A 17 13.47 17.44 -9.65
CA LEU A 17 14.61 17.48 -10.59
C LEU A 17 14.68 18.79 -11.39
N ASN A 18 13.54 19.41 -11.67
CA ASN A 18 13.44 20.63 -12.48
C ASN A 18 13.03 21.86 -11.66
N ARG A 19 13.09 21.78 -10.32
CA ARG A 19 12.47 22.75 -9.42
C ARG A 19 12.96 24.17 -9.66
N ASP A 20 14.26 24.31 -9.89
CA ASP A 20 14.90 25.59 -10.18
C ASP A 20 14.44 26.22 -11.50
N TYR A 21 14.28 25.40 -12.54
CA TYR A 21 13.76 25.85 -13.83
C TYR A 21 12.30 26.28 -13.67
N ILE A 22 11.48 25.47 -13.00
CA ILE A 22 10.07 25.75 -12.77
C ILE A 22 9.92 27.03 -11.94
N ALA A 23 10.71 27.21 -10.88
CA ALA A 23 10.68 28.39 -10.04
C ALA A 23 11.07 29.67 -10.81
N ARG A 24 12.05 29.58 -11.73
CA ARG A 24 12.55 30.72 -12.51
C ARG A 24 11.67 31.10 -13.69
N TYR A 25 11.11 30.13 -14.41
CA TYR A 25 10.50 30.37 -15.72
C TYR A 25 9.00 30.09 -15.78
N GLU A 26 8.50 29.15 -14.99
CA GLU A 26 7.08 28.73 -15.04
C GLU A 26 6.25 29.26 -13.87
N CYS A 27 6.87 29.51 -12.72
CA CYS A 27 6.19 30.00 -11.53
C CYS A 27 5.46 31.33 -11.80
N ILE A 28 4.18 31.37 -11.45
CA ILE A 28 3.32 32.55 -11.64
C ILE A 28 3.70 33.65 -10.65
N ASN A 29 4.15 33.25 -9.45
CA ASN A 29 4.58 34.15 -8.38
C ASN A 29 6.05 34.60 -8.52
N ARG A 30 6.73 34.32 -9.63
CA ARG A 30 8.18 34.61 -9.77
C ARG A 30 8.56 36.10 -9.71
N PHE A 31 7.59 36.99 -9.92
CA PHE A 31 7.79 38.45 -9.94
C PHE A 31 7.16 39.18 -8.75
N ASN A 32 6.57 38.44 -7.79
CA ASN A 32 5.98 39.04 -6.59
C ASN A 32 6.77 38.66 -5.33
N ASP A 33 6.41 39.27 -4.22
CA ASP A 33 7.08 39.07 -2.92
C ASP A 33 7.02 37.61 -2.43
N ASN A 34 6.08 36.83 -2.96
CA ASN A 34 5.92 35.41 -2.64
C ASN A 34 6.83 34.50 -3.47
N ALA A 35 7.67 35.01 -4.38
CA ALA A 35 8.56 34.19 -5.20
C ALA A 35 9.43 33.25 -4.36
N LEU A 36 10.01 33.78 -3.28
CA LEU A 36 10.95 33.06 -2.40
C LEU A 36 10.26 31.96 -1.58
N ALA A 37 9.00 32.18 -1.21
CA ALA A 37 8.17 31.22 -0.47
C ALA A 37 7.56 30.17 -1.42
N CYS A 38 7.12 30.59 -2.61
CA CYS A 38 6.43 29.72 -3.56
C CYS A 38 7.36 28.69 -4.20
N ARG A 39 8.56 29.09 -4.66
CA ARG A 39 9.56 28.17 -5.26
C ARG A 39 8.98 27.17 -6.29
N GLY A 40 8.04 27.63 -7.12
CA GLY A 40 7.39 26.79 -8.14
C GLY A 40 6.25 25.90 -7.64
N GLN A 41 5.93 25.88 -6.34
CA GLN A 41 4.85 25.06 -5.77
C GLN A 41 3.47 25.32 -6.40
N CYS A 42 3.22 26.55 -6.88
CA CYS A 42 1.98 26.85 -7.59
C CYS A 42 1.78 25.98 -8.84
N ILE A 43 2.87 25.65 -9.56
CA ILE A 43 2.84 24.81 -10.75
C ILE A 43 2.65 23.33 -10.37
N LEU A 44 3.34 22.87 -9.33
CA LEU A 44 3.15 21.51 -8.80
C LEU A 44 1.68 21.28 -8.42
N MET A 45 1.11 22.18 -7.62
CA MET A 45 -0.28 22.09 -7.16
C MET A 45 -1.27 22.13 -8.32
N LYS A 46 -1.01 22.96 -9.34
CA LYS A 46 -1.83 23.01 -10.56
C LYS A 46 -1.82 21.67 -11.29
N LYS A 47 -0.64 21.10 -11.55
CA LYS A 47 -0.52 19.81 -12.26
C LYS A 47 -1.09 18.63 -11.46
N MET A 48 -0.96 18.64 -10.13
CA MET A 48 -1.57 17.64 -9.26
C MET A 48 -3.10 17.67 -9.37
N ARG A 49 -3.71 18.86 -9.32
CA ARG A 49 -5.16 19.01 -9.47
C ARG A 49 -5.65 18.58 -10.86
N GLU A 50 -4.96 18.97 -11.92
CA GLU A 50 -5.28 18.54 -13.28
C GLU A 50 -5.21 17.01 -13.43
N HIS A 51 -4.24 16.37 -12.77
CA HIS A 51 -4.12 14.92 -12.74
C HIS A 51 -5.27 14.26 -11.97
N GLU A 52 -5.63 14.78 -10.79
CA GLU A 52 -6.77 14.29 -9.99
C GLU A 52 -8.09 14.41 -10.74
N GLU A 53 -8.37 15.56 -11.36
CA GLU A 53 -9.60 15.77 -12.15
C GLU A 53 -9.69 14.81 -13.35
N LYS A 54 -8.55 14.54 -14.00
CA LYS A 54 -8.48 13.59 -15.12
C LYS A 54 -8.71 12.16 -14.67
N GLU A 55 -8.11 11.75 -13.55
CA GLU A 55 -8.33 10.44 -12.94
C GLU A 55 -9.80 10.26 -12.51
N GLN A 56 -10.41 11.28 -11.90
CA GLN A 56 -11.81 11.25 -11.48
C GLN A 56 -12.76 11.04 -12.68
N LYS A 57 -12.57 11.81 -13.76
CA LYS A 57 -13.34 11.62 -15.01
C LYS A 57 -13.10 10.24 -15.64
N ASN A 58 -11.87 9.71 -15.57
CA ASN A 58 -11.57 8.38 -16.08
C ASN A 58 -12.27 7.28 -15.25
N LEU A 59 -12.36 7.47 -13.92
CA LEU A 59 -13.05 6.57 -13.02
C LEU A 59 -14.56 6.54 -13.30
N GLU A 60 -15.19 7.70 -13.48
CA GLU A 60 -16.62 7.81 -13.83
C GLU A 60 -16.94 7.04 -15.12
N LEU A 61 -16.10 7.16 -16.15
CA LEU A 61 -16.24 6.39 -17.39
C LEU A 61 -16.03 4.90 -17.18
N ARG A 62 -15.02 4.49 -16.40
CA ARG A 62 -14.77 3.07 -16.11
C ARG A 62 -15.88 2.41 -15.31
N ILE A 63 -16.50 3.12 -14.35
CA ILE A 63 -17.60 2.57 -13.54
C ILE A 63 -18.79 2.21 -14.44
N ILE A 64 -19.05 2.98 -15.49
CA ILE A 64 -20.11 2.70 -16.47
C ILE A 64 -19.80 1.43 -17.27
N ASP A 65 -18.53 1.11 -17.49
CA ASP A 65 -18.07 -0.10 -18.20
C ASP A 65 -17.96 -1.35 -17.32
N VAL A 66 -18.05 -1.23 -15.98
CA VAL A 66 -18.11 -2.42 -15.09
C VAL A 66 -19.52 -3.01 -15.10
N VAL A 67 -19.90 -3.60 -16.24
CA VAL A 67 -20.87 -4.70 -16.22
C VAL A 67 -20.20 -5.82 -15.42
N PHE A 68 -20.81 -6.21 -14.30
CA PHE A 68 -20.34 -7.28 -13.43
C PHE A 68 -20.12 -8.57 -14.26
N ILE A 69 -18.88 -8.85 -14.67
CA ILE A 69 -18.51 -10.16 -15.20
C ILE A 69 -18.29 -11.04 -13.98
N ASN A 70 -19.34 -11.78 -13.61
CA ASN A 70 -19.29 -12.78 -12.55
C ASN A 70 -18.51 -14.02 -13.07
N ASN A 71 -17.19 -13.88 -13.24
CA ASN A 71 -16.31 -14.96 -13.68
C ASN A 71 -15.90 -15.79 -12.45
N THR A 72 -16.84 -16.55 -11.90
CA THR A 72 -16.53 -17.59 -10.91
C THR A 72 -15.76 -18.70 -11.62
N GLN A 73 -14.45 -18.56 -11.70
CA GLN A 73 -13.60 -19.67 -12.12
C GLN A 73 -13.36 -20.58 -10.93
N ASP A 74 -14.05 -21.71 -10.94
CA ASP A 74 -13.76 -22.81 -10.03
C ASP A 74 -12.41 -23.42 -10.43
N PHE A 75 -11.34 -23.05 -9.73
CA PHE A 75 -10.08 -23.76 -9.83
C PHE A 75 -10.03 -24.85 -8.77
N THR A 76 -9.82 -26.09 -9.20
CA THR A 76 -9.59 -27.21 -8.31
C THR A 76 -8.09 -27.43 -8.18
N PHE A 77 -7.53 -27.12 -7.01
CA PHE A 77 -6.18 -27.52 -6.67
C PHE A 77 -6.14 -29.05 -6.51
N LYS A 78 -5.56 -29.74 -7.49
CA LYS A 78 -5.17 -31.14 -7.29
C LYS A 78 -3.98 -31.14 -6.33
N ASN A 79 -4.24 -31.45 -5.07
CA ASN A 79 -3.19 -31.83 -4.13
C ASN A 79 -2.45 -33.02 -4.74
N THR A 80 -1.29 -32.73 -5.33
CA THR A 80 -0.32 -33.77 -5.63
C THR A 80 0.27 -34.11 -4.28
N ALA A 81 -0.14 -35.25 -3.71
CA ALA A 81 0.56 -35.80 -2.57
C ALA A 81 2.02 -35.96 -3.01
N LEU A 82 2.90 -35.10 -2.49
CA LEU A 82 4.32 -35.37 -2.53
C LEU A 82 4.47 -36.67 -1.76
N TYR A 83 4.80 -37.75 -2.47
CA TYR A 83 5.26 -38.96 -1.81
C TYR A 83 6.51 -38.52 -1.06
N GLU A 84 6.37 -38.35 0.25
CA GLU A 84 7.49 -38.14 1.14
C GLU A 84 8.27 -39.45 1.05
N ASP A 85 9.27 -39.46 0.16
CA ASP A 85 10.30 -40.48 0.16
C ASP A 85 10.71 -40.60 1.62
N THR A 86 10.57 -41.79 2.20
CA THR A 86 10.71 -42.05 3.63
C THR A 86 12.15 -41.78 4.02
N VAL A 87 12.50 -40.52 4.17
CA VAL A 87 13.67 -40.09 4.90
C VAL A 87 13.25 -40.36 6.33
N GLU A 88 13.78 -41.44 6.89
CA GLU A 88 13.76 -41.69 8.33
C GLU A 88 14.32 -40.45 9.02
N ARG A 89 13.44 -39.48 9.30
CA ARG A 89 13.75 -38.39 10.21
C ARG A 89 13.83 -39.05 11.57
N LEU A 90 15.04 -39.39 11.99
CA LEU A 90 15.37 -39.63 13.38
C LEU A 90 15.12 -38.32 14.14
N LEU A 91 13.85 -37.99 14.36
CA LEU A 91 13.47 -36.96 15.29
C LEU A 91 13.80 -37.49 16.69
N PRO A 92 14.56 -36.76 17.51
CA PRO A 92 14.76 -37.16 18.89
C PRO A 92 13.40 -37.21 19.58
N VAL A 93 13.10 -38.35 20.21
CA VAL A 93 11.88 -38.52 21.02
C VAL A 93 11.94 -37.51 22.16
N TYR A 94 11.06 -36.52 22.11
CA TYR A 94 10.90 -35.54 23.19
C TYR A 94 10.23 -36.24 24.39
N LYS A 95 10.98 -36.40 25.49
CA LYS A 95 10.41 -36.85 26.76
C LYS A 95 9.85 -35.65 27.50
N GLU A 96 8.53 -35.59 27.60
CA GLU A 96 7.82 -34.61 28.42
C GLU A 96 7.88 -35.02 29.90
N ASP A 97 9.02 -34.78 30.56
CA ASP A 97 9.16 -35.00 32.01
C ASP A 97 8.63 -33.80 32.84
N TYR A 98 7.86 -32.89 32.23
CA TYR A 98 7.30 -31.72 32.89
C TYR A 98 5.94 -32.03 33.50
N SER A 99 5.87 -32.04 34.83
CA SER A 99 4.61 -32.08 35.58
C SER A 99 4.31 -30.69 36.14
N TYR A 100 3.19 -30.09 35.71
CA TYR A 100 2.71 -28.83 36.23
C TYR A 100 1.61 -29.06 37.28
N ASN A 101 1.79 -28.52 38.48
CA ASN A 101 0.76 -28.47 39.51
C ASN A 101 0.18 -27.05 39.57
N PRO A 102 -1.00 -26.80 38.97
CA PRO A 102 -1.60 -25.47 39.01
C PRO A 102 -2.01 -25.07 40.44
N ILE A 103 -1.54 -23.91 40.89
CA ILE A 103 -1.95 -23.29 42.14
C ILE A 103 -3.10 -22.32 41.84
N PHE A 104 -4.32 -22.67 42.25
CA PHE A 104 -5.52 -21.87 42.01
C PHE A 104 -5.82 -20.86 43.13
N THR A 105 -5.02 -20.83 44.19
CA THR A 105 -5.28 -20.06 45.41
C THR A 105 -4.83 -18.60 45.35
N ILE A 106 -4.38 -18.11 44.19
CA ILE A 106 -3.89 -16.73 44.05
C ILE A 106 -4.90 -15.82 43.35
N PHE A 107 -5.97 -16.40 42.79
CA PHE A 107 -7.04 -15.68 42.13
C PHE A 107 -8.29 -15.68 43.00
N HIS A 108 -8.33 -14.76 43.96
CA HIS A 108 -9.59 -14.37 44.61
C HIS A 108 -9.97 -12.98 44.12
N PRO A 109 -11.24 -12.75 43.75
CA PRO A 109 -11.72 -11.42 43.42
C PRO A 109 -11.57 -10.47 44.62
N PRO A 110 -11.38 -9.16 44.38
CA PRO A 110 -11.26 -8.18 45.45
C PRO A 110 -12.52 -8.17 46.31
N LEU A 111 -12.34 -8.16 47.63
CA LEU A 111 -13.43 -7.99 48.59
C LEU A 111 -13.82 -6.51 48.59
N VAL A 112 -15.11 -6.24 48.40
CA VAL A 112 -15.71 -4.89 48.40
C VAL A 112 -15.59 -4.25 49.79
#